data_AF-A0A396JMA3-F1
#
_entry.id   AF-A0A396JMA3-F1
#
_cell.length_a   1.000
_cell.length_b   1.000
_cell.length_c   1.000
_cell.angle_alpha   90.00
_cell.angle_beta   90.00
_cell.angle_gamma   90.00
#
_symmetry.space_group_name_H-M   'P 1'
#
loop_
_entity.id
_entity.type
_entity.pdbx_description
1 polymer ?
#
loop_
_entity_poly.entity_id
_entity_poly.type
_entity_poly.pdbx_seq_one_letter_code
_entity_poly.pdbx_strand_id
1 'polypeptide(L)'
;MVCFSEVTAASNAVRQMQNFPFYVKPMRIQYTKTKSDCVSKEEGSFVPREKKKKQEEKAEKKWYADESKQSAVPNGTHGASNGGSTQASFCPGSGAQEAAAPNNILFIENLPYETTGRMLEMLFEQYPGFKEVRLIEAKPGIAFVDFEDEGQSSMAMQALQGFKITPQNPMIINFAKK
;
A
#
# COMPACT_ATOMS: atom_id res chain seq x y z
N MET A 1 7.42 14.19 -3.66
CA MET A 1 7.94 15.52 -4.07
C MET A 1 8.95 15.94 -3.02
N VAL A 2 10.19 16.23 -3.42
CA VAL A 2 11.23 16.73 -2.50
C VAL A 2 11.10 18.25 -2.45
N CYS A 3 11.10 18.83 -1.26
CA CYS A 3 10.97 20.26 -1.06
C CYS A 3 12.25 20.78 -0.39
N PHE A 4 12.86 21.81 -0.97
CA PHE A 4 14.02 22.50 -0.40
C PHE A 4 13.54 23.85 0.15
N SER A 5 14.13 24.29 1.25
CA SER A 5 13.92 25.65 1.78
C SER A 5 14.50 26.72 0.85
N GLU A 6 15.60 26.41 0.14
CA GLU A 6 16.29 27.35 -0.74
C GLU A 6 16.24 26.92 -2.22
N VAL A 7 16.01 27.88 -3.11
CA VAL A 7 16.01 27.67 -4.58
C VAL A 7 17.38 27.25 -5.11
N THR A 8 18.46 27.78 -4.53
CA THR A 8 19.85 27.43 -4.91
C THR A 8 20.14 25.96 -4.59
N ALA A 9 19.73 25.49 -3.41
CA ALA A 9 19.88 24.09 -3.01
C ALA A 9 19.09 23.15 -3.94
N ALA A 10 17.85 23.51 -4.29
CA ALA A 10 17.07 22.76 -5.27
C ALA A 10 17.76 22.71 -6.64
N SER A 11 18.33 23.84 -7.09
CA SER A 11 19.04 23.93 -8.37
C SER A 11 20.30 23.08 -8.41
N ASN A 12 21.06 23.07 -7.32
CA ASN A 12 22.23 22.23 -7.17
C ASN A 12 21.85 20.74 -7.18
N ALA A 13 20.80 20.36 -6.45
CA ALA A 13 20.32 18.98 -6.42
C ALA A 13 19.88 18.50 -7.82
N VAL A 14 19.11 19.31 -8.55
CA VAL A 14 18.70 18.96 -9.92
C VAL A 14 19.91 18.77 -10.83
N ARG A 15 20.94 19.62 -10.74
CA ARG A 15 22.14 19.50 -11.61
C ARG A 15 23.02 18.31 -11.23
N GLN A 16 23.25 18.08 -9.94
CA GLN A 16 24.19 17.07 -9.45
C GLN A 16 23.61 15.65 -9.47
N MET A 17 22.31 15.52 -9.23
CA MET A 17 21.66 14.20 -9.14
C MET A 17 20.95 13.79 -10.44
N GLN A 18 21.02 14.62 -11.48
CA GLN A 18 20.53 14.23 -12.80
C GLN A 18 21.35 13.06 -13.34
N ASN A 19 20.65 12.05 -13.85
CA ASN A 19 21.22 10.81 -14.37
C ASN A 19 22.03 10.01 -13.33
N PHE A 20 22.03 10.39 -12.05
CA PHE A 20 22.72 9.68 -11.01
C PHE A 20 22.21 8.23 -10.94
N PRO A 21 23.08 7.21 -11.00
CA PRO A 21 22.66 5.82 -10.90
C PRO A 21 22.00 5.53 -9.56
N PHE A 22 20.70 5.25 -9.58
CA PHE A 22 19.92 4.91 -8.41
C PHE A 22 19.20 3.59 -8.64
N TYR A 23 19.57 2.58 -7.85
CA TYR A 23 19.11 1.20 -8.03
C TYR A 23 19.16 0.75 -9.50
N VAL A 24 20.35 0.93 -10.10
CA VAL A 24 20.69 0.48 -11.46
C VAL A 24 19.95 1.25 -12.59
N LYS A 25 19.22 2.32 -12.26
CA LYS A 25 18.57 3.21 -13.24
C LYS A 25 19.03 4.66 -13.07
N PRO A 26 19.32 5.40 -14.15
CA PRO A 26 19.66 6.81 -14.04
C PRO A 26 18.44 7.61 -13.54
N MET A 27 18.64 8.34 -12.43
CA MET A 27 17.61 9.18 -11.82
C MET A 27 17.29 10.38 -12.73
N ARG A 28 16.02 10.74 -12.89
CA ARG A 28 15.61 11.94 -13.65
C ARG A 28 14.82 12.88 -12.77
N ILE A 29 15.33 14.09 -12.60
CA ILE A 29 14.78 15.09 -11.68
C ILE A 29 14.26 16.28 -12.49
N GLN A 30 13.11 16.81 -12.09
CA GLN A 30 12.48 17.97 -12.73
C GLN A 30 11.85 18.86 -11.67
N TYR A 31 11.79 20.16 -11.94
CA TYR A 31 10.98 21.08 -11.14
C TYR A 31 9.50 20.79 -11.31
N THR A 32 8.75 20.99 -10.24
CA THR A 32 7.29 20.94 -10.29
C THR A 32 6.75 22.22 -10.90
N LYS A 33 5.64 22.09 -11.66
CA LYS A 33 4.96 23.25 -12.27
C LYS A 33 4.27 24.14 -11.24
N THR A 34 3.99 23.60 -10.07
CA THR A 34 3.26 24.25 -8.97
C THR A 34 4.11 24.25 -7.70
N LYS A 35 3.95 25.28 -6.87
CA LYS A 35 4.53 25.33 -5.53
C LYS A 35 3.92 24.24 -4.64
N SER A 36 4.72 23.67 -3.74
CA SER A 36 4.23 22.72 -2.74
C SER A 36 3.55 23.42 -1.58
N ASP A 37 2.63 22.70 -0.93
CA ASP A 37 1.90 23.20 0.23
C ASP A 37 2.82 23.65 1.39
N CYS A 38 3.98 23.01 1.58
CA CYS A 38 4.94 23.44 2.60
C CYS A 38 5.56 24.82 2.26
N VAL A 39 5.95 25.05 1.00
CA VAL A 39 6.51 26.34 0.57
C VAL A 39 5.43 27.43 0.59
N SER A 40 4.20 27.13 0.15
CA SER A 40 3.10 28.10 0.17
C SER A 40 2.68 28.49 1.60
N LYS A 41 2.77 27.58 2.57
CA LYS A 41 2.48 27.87 3.97
C LYS A 41 3.51 28.81 4.58
N GLU A 42 4.78 28.64 4.23
CA GLU A 42 5.88 29.47 4.72
C GLU A 42 5.89 30.87 4.05
N GLU A 43 5.55 30.95 2.77
CA GLU A 43 5.40 32.22 2.03
C GLU A 43 4.10 32.98 2.43
N GLY A 44 3.20 32.35 3.17
CA GLY A 44 1.90 32.93 3.51
C GLY A 44 0.91 33.02 2.33
N SER A 45 1.25 32.43 1.18
CA SER A 45 0.39 32.37 -0.03
C SER A 45 -0.51 31.14 -0.07
N PHE A 46 -0.50 30.32 0.98
CA PHE A 46 -1.32 29.11 1.08
C PHE A 46 -2.80 29.47 1.15
N VAL A 47 -3.48 29.33 0.01
CA VAL A 47 -4.94 29.23 -0.03
C VAL A 47 -5.29 27.79 0.35
N PRO A 48 -5.93 27.53 1.50
CA PRO A 48 -6.46 26.21 1.80
C PRO A 48 -7.43 25.87 0.68
N ARG A 49 -7.08 24.86 -0.12
CA ARG A 49 -8.01 24.37 -1.13
C ARG A 49 -9.20 23.81 -0.35
N GLU A 50 -10.31 24.54 -0.36
CA GLU A 50 -11.57 24.06 0.21
C GLU A 50 -11.79 22.64 -0.32
N LYS A 51 -12.05 21.71 0.59
CA LYS A 51 -12.40 20.33 0.24
C LYS A 51 -13.72 20.34 -0.53
N LYS A 52 -13.69 20.72 -1.81
CA LYS A 52 -14.68 20.24 -2.75
C LYS A 52 -14.38 18.78 -2.97
N LYS A 53 -15.20 17.94 -2.32
CA LYS A 53 -15.61 16.62 -2.83
C LYS A 53 -15.52 16.66 -4.36
N LYS A 54 -14.49 16.02 -4.93
CA LYS A 54 -14.45 15.63 -6.34
C LYS A 54 -14.71 14.12 -6.43
N GLN A 55 -15.81 13.73 -5.81
CA GLN A 55 -16.70 12.66 -6.22
C GLN A 55 -18.10 13.31 -6.13
N GLU A 56 -19.04 12.97 -7.01
CA GLU A 56 -20.50 13.31 -6.93
C GLU A 56 -21.14 14.38 -7.83
N GLU A 57 -20.45 15.31 -8.51
CA GLU A 57 -21.18 16.27 -9.40
C GLU A 57 -21.86 15.59 -10.63
N LYS A 58 -21.54 14.33 -10.94
CA LYS A 58 -22.20 13.57 -12.03
C LYS A 58 -23.27 12.57 -11.57
N ALA A 59 -23.49 12.41 -10.26
CA ALA A 59 -24.45 11.44 -9.71
C ALA A 59 -25.69 12.10 -9.07
N GLU A 60 -25.62 13.37 -8.66
CA GLU A 60 -26.67 14.02 -7.86
C GLU A 60 -27.86 14.59 -8.67
N LYS A 61 -27.84 14.53 -10.01
CA LYS A 61 -28.96 14.98 -10.86
C LYS A 61 -30.02 13.91 -11.19
N LYS A 62 -29.94 12.71 -10.61
CA LYS A 62 -30.86 11.59 -10.91
C LYS A 62 -31.59 10.98 -9.71
N TRP A 63 -31.51 11.57 -8.52
CA TRP A 63 -32.18 11.02 -7.32
C TRP A 63 -33.26 11.96 -6.73
N TYR A 64 -33.29 13.26 -7.08
CA TYR A 64 -34.36 14.17 -6.67
C TYR A 64 -35.57 14.09 -7.63
N ALA A 65 -36.25 12.96 -7.64
CA ALA A 65 -37.60 12.86 -8.22
C ALA A 65 -38.45 11.73 -7.61
N ASP A 66 -37.94 11.00 -6.62
CA ASP A 66 -38.60 9.81 -6.12
C ASP A 66 -38.78 9.88 -4.60
N GLU A 67 -40.04 9.74 -4.17
CA GLU A 67 -40.47 9.35 -2.84
C GLU A 67 -40.12 10.28 -1.66
N SER A 68 -40.95 11.27 -1.35
CA SER A 68 -42.22 11.11 -0.65
C SER A 68 -42.10 10.48 0.75
N LYS A 69 -42.33 11.35 1.73
CA LYS A 69 -42.97 11.11 3.03
C LYS A 69 -42.18 10.47 4.18
N GLN A 70 -42.33 11.18 5.31
CA GLN A 70 -42.46 10.66 6.68
C GLN A 70 -41.13 10.17 7.32
N SER A 71 -40.76 10.51 8.56
CA SER A 71 -41.56 10.84 9.73
C SER A 71 -40.72 11.54 10.81
N ALA A 72 -41.42 12.09 11.79
CA ALA A 72 -40.98 12.81 12.98
C ALA A 72 -40.04 12.03 13.94
N VAL A 73 -39.23 12.81 14.67
CA VAL A 73 -38.60 12.52 15.99
C VAL A 73 -39.66 12.44 17.12
N PRO A 74 -39.40 12.12 18.43
CA PRO A 74 -38.14 11.91 19.18
C PRO A 74 -38.12 10.81 20.32
N ASN A 75 -36.94 10.64 20.94
CA ASN A 75 -36.57 10.32 22.36
C ASN A 75 -37.33 9.32 23.26
N GLY A 76 -36.55 8.51 24.02
CA GLY A 76 -36.88 8.10 25.40
C GLY A 76 -36.25 6.80 25.96
N THR A 77 -35.18 6.95 26.75
CA THR A 77 -34.73 6.32 28.04
C THR A 77 -35.16 4.89 28.49
N HIS A 78 -34.28 4.30 29.33
CA HIS A 78 -34.39 3.10 30.22
C HIS A 78 -33.93 1.77 29.57
N GLY A 79 -33.12 0.89 30.16
CA GLY A 79 -32.51 0.73 31.48
C GLY A 79 -32.26 -0.78 31.73
N ALA A 80 -31.02 -1.15 32.09
CA ALA A 80 -30.58 -2.34 32.83
C ALA A 80 -30.91 -3.80 32.38
N SER A 81 -29.84 -4.60 32.21
CA SER A 81 -29.51 -5.82 33.00
C SER A 81 -29.18 -7.11 32.22
N ASN A 82 -28.02 -7.66 32.64
CA ASN A 82 -27.54 -9.05 32.70
C ASN A 82 -27.46 -9.96 31.45
N GLY A 83 -26.20 -10.23 31.08
CA GLY A 83 -25.56 -11.52 31.39
C GLY A 83 -25.61 -12.61 30.32
N GLY A 84 -24.50 -12.80 29.59
CA GLY A 84 -24.30 -13.98 28.74
C GLY A 84 -23.02 -13.87 27.91
N SER A 85 -22.03 -14.68 28.27
CA SER A 85 -20.71 -14.83 27.65
C SER A 85 -20.76 -15.32 26.19
N THR A 86 -20.07 -14.62 25.28
CA THR A 86 -19.46 -15.18 24.05
C THR A 86 -18.59 -14.16 23.31
N GLN A 87 -17.41 -14.63 22.88
CA GLN A 87 -16.69 -14.29 21.63
C GLN A 87 -16.14 -12.88 21.35
N ALA A 88 -14.85 -12.91 20.96
CA ALA A 88 -14.22 -12.20 19.85
C ALA A 88 -14.28 -10.66 19.81
N SER A 89 -13.11 -10.03 19.90
CA SER A 89 -12.82 -8.71 19.31
C SER A 89 -11.29 -8.56 19.22
N PHE A 90 -10.68 -8.95 18.10
CA PHE A 90 -10.46 -8.09 16.92
C PHE A 90 -9.65 -6.83 17.27
N CYS A 91 -8.33 -6.94 17.11
CA CYS A 91 -7.47 -5.78 16.87
C CYS A 91 -7.71 -5.30 15.42
N PRO A 92 -8.15 -4.05 15.20
CA PRO A 92 -8.20 -3.46 13.86
C PRO A 92 -6.82 -2.88 13.53
N GLY A 93 -6.17 -3.42 12.50
CA GLY A 93 -4.80 -3.04 12.16
C GLY A 93 -4.43 -3.31 10.70
N SER A 94 -5.11 -2.60 9.79
CA SER A 94 -4.48 -1.96 8.63
C SER A 94 -3.72 -2.83 7.62
N GLY A 95 -4.43 -3.26 6.58
CA GLY A 95 -3.79 -3.77 5.37
C GLY A 95 -4.67 -4.71 4.56
N ALA A 96 -5.95 -4.34 4.33
CA ALA A 96 -6.70 -4.92 3.22
C ALA A 96 -6.09 -4.38 1.91
N GLN A 97 -4.87 -4.83 1.61
CA GLN A 97 -4.43 -4.95 0.23
C GLN A 97 -5.44 -5.87 -0.44
N GLU A 98 -5.86 -5.46 -1.62
CA GLU A 98 -6.72 -6.19 -2.55
C GLU A 98 -6.15 -7.61 -2.73
N ALA A 99 -6.46 -8.49 -1.78
CA ALA A 99 -5.95 -9.83 -1.74
C ALA A 99 -6.60 -10.51 -2.93
N ALA A 100 -5.81 -10.69 -3.98
CA ALA A 100 -6.21 -11.54 -5.09
C ALA A 100 -6.73 -12.86 -4.50
N ALA A 101 -7.74 -13.43 -5.15
CA ALA A 101 -8.37 -14.66 -4.69
C ALA A 101 -7.28 -15.65 -4.26
N PRO A 102 -7.41 -16.25 -3.07
CA PRO A 102 -6.31 -16.97 -2.49
C PRO A 102 -5.86 -18.11 -3.41
N ASN A 103 -4.54 -18.31 -3.45
CA ASN A 103 -3.85 -19.12 -4.44
C ASN A 103 -2.66 -19.84 -3.79
N ASN A 104 -2.30 -21.02 -4.29
CA ASN A 104 -1.10 -21.75 -3.85
C ASN A 104 0.20 -21.12 -4.37
N ILE A 105 0.13 -20.17 -5.31
CA ILE A 105 1.30 -19.44 -5.80
C ILE A 105 1.33 -18.04 -5.20
N LEU A 106 2.45 -17.68 -4.59
CA LEU A 106 2.74 -16.35 -4.07
C LEU A 106 3.58 -15.55 -5.08
N PHE A 107 3.19 -14.30 -5.27
CA PHE A 107 3.92 -13.30 -6.02
C PHE A 107 4.61 -12.35 -5.05
N ILE A 108 5.92 -12.28 -5.15
CA ILE A 108 6.77 -11.45 -4.29
C ILE A 108 7.28 -10.27 -5.10
N GLU A 109 7.18 -9.09 -4.51
CA GLU A 109 7.65 -7.82 -5.05
C GLU A 109 8.57 -7.11 -4.07
N ASN A 110 9.24 -6.07 -4.58
CA ASN A 110 10.12 -5.20 -3.83
C ASN A 110 11.36 -5.93 -3.26
N LEU A 111 11.85 -6.95 -3.96
CA LEU A 111 13.09 -7.64 -3.59
C LEU A 111 14.32 -6.82 -3.97
N PRO A 112 15.35 -6.71 -3.10
CA PRO A 112 16.62 -6.10 -3.46
C PRO A 112 17.36 -6.93 -4.54
N TYR A 113 18.22 -6.28 -5.32
CA TYR A 113 19.00 -6.91 -6.40
C TYR A 113 19.98 -7.99 -5.90
N GLU A 114 20.34 -7.94 -4.61
CA GLU A 114 21.19 -8.94 -3.95
C GLU A 114 20.41 -10.21 -3.57
N THR A 115 19.07 -10.17 -3.64
CA THR A 115 18.23 -11.33 -3.33
C THR A 115 18.39 -12.37 -4.43
N THR A 116 18.86 -13.54 -4.06
CA THR A 116 18.99 -14.69 -4.96
C THR A 116 17.85 -15.68 -4.73
N GLY A 117 17.55 -16.50 -5.73
CA GLY A 117 16.59 -17.61 -5.59
C GLY A 117 16.92 -18.49 -4.38
N ARG A 118 18.21 -18.76 -4.12
CA ARG A 118 18.65 -19.56 -2.97
C ARG A 118 18.30 -18.95 -1.61
N MET A 119 18.39 -17.62 -1.47
CA MET A 119 18.00 -16.94 -0.23
C MET A 119 16.49 -17.03 0.00
N LEU A 120 15.70 -16.90 -1.06
CA LEU A 120 14.25 -17.06 -0.99
C LEU A 120 13.88 -18.51 -0.68
N GLU A 121 14.51 -19.49 -1.33
CA GLU A 121 14.34 -20.91 -1.00
C GLU A 121 14.53 -21.16 0.50
N MET A 122 15.66 -20.73 1.08
CA MET A 122 15.91 -20.92 2.51
C MET A 122 14.88 -20.22 3.41
N LEU A 123 14.34 -19.08 2.98
CA LEU A 123 13.34 -18.33 3.73
C LEU A 123 11.96 -19.02 3.70
N PHE A 124 11.57 -19.57 2.55
CA PHE A 124 10.27 -20.20 2.34
C PHE A 124 10.24 -21.69 2.68
N GLU A 125 11.37 -22.40 2.61
CA GLU A 125 11.51 -23.81 3.02
C GLU A 125 11.24 -24.01 4.52
N GLN A 126 11.30 -22.94 5.32
CA GLN A 126 10.92 -22.98 6.73
C GLN A 126 9.42 -23.21 6.94
N TYR A 127 8.60 -22.96 5.91
CA TYR A 127 7.16 -23.17 5.94
C TYR A 127 6.80 -24.49 5.23
N PRO A 128 5.83 -25.26 5.77
CA PRO A 128 5.41 -26.50 5.14
C PRO A 128 4.86 -26.26 3.72
N GLY A 129 4.99 -27.27 2.87
CA GLY A 129 4.41 -27.30 1.52
C GLY A 129 5.08 -26.38 0.50
N PHE A 130 6.25 -25.83 0.82
CA PHE A 130 7.10 -25.17 -0.16
C PHE A 130 7.47 -26.14 -1.31
N LYS A 131 7.33 -25.69 -2.57
CA LYS A 131 7.70 -26.47 -3.75
C LYS A 131 8.90 -25.88 -4.49
N GLU A 132 8.75 -24.68 -5.04
CA GLU A 132 9.74 -24.07 -5.93
C GLU A 132 9.71 -22.54 -5.80
N VAL A 133 10.89 -21.91 -5.86
CA VAL A 133 11.02 -20.46 -6.12
C VAL A 133 11.43 -20.24 -7.56
N ARG A 134 10.71 -19.35 -8.25
CA ARG A 134 11.06 -18.85 -9.59
C ARG A 134 11.33 -17.36 -9.56
N LEU A 135 12.60 -16.99 -9.67
CA LEU A 135 13.02 -15.60 -9.83
C LEU A 135 12.85 -15.19 -11.31
N ILE A 136 12.28 -14.01 -11.58
CA ILE A 136 12.17 -13.52 -12.96
C ILE A 136 13.40 -12.68 -13.31
N GLU A 137 14.30 -13.23 -14.11
CA GLU A 137 15.51 -12.52 -14.59
C GLU A 137 15.17 -11.30 -15.47
N ALA A 138 14.04 -11.35 -16.19
CA ALA A 138 13.57 -10.25 -17.02
C ALA A 138 13.21 -8.99 -16.20
N LYS A 139 12.90 -9.15 -14.91
CA LYS A 139 12.56 -8.04 -14.01
C LYS A 139 13.12 -8.32 -12.61
N PRO A 140 14.35 -7.83 -12.32
CA PRO A 140 14.92 -7.99 -10.98
C PRO A 140 14.01 -7.30 -9.95
N GLY A 141 13.78 -7.99 -8.83
CA GLY A 141 12.92 -7.50 -7.75
C GLY A 141 11.55 -8.18 -7.65
N ILE A 142 11.26 -9.15 -8.52
CA ILE A 142 10.06 -9.98 -8.44
C ILE A 142 10.39 -11.48 -8.47
N ALA A 143 9.63 -12.26 -7.70
CA ALA A 143 9.75 -13.71 -7.64
C ALA A 143 8.36 -14.36 -7.49
N PHE A 144 8.26 -15.61 -7.91
CA PHE A 144 7.10 -16.46 -7.68
C PHE A 144 7.50 -17.62 -6.78
N VAL A 145 6.65 -17.97 -5.83
CA VAL A 145 6.86 -19.11 -4.95
C VAL A 145 5.64 -20.01 -5.04
N ASP A 146 5.84 -21.25 -5.45
CA ASP A 146 4.77 -22.25 -5.52
C ASP A 146 4.72 -23.05 -4.22
N PHE A 147 3.51 -23.25 -3.72
CA PHE A 147 3.18 -24.10 -2.59
C PHE A 147 2.28 -25.25 -3.01
N GLU A 148 2.20 -26.26 -2.15
CA GLU A 148 1.28 -27.37 -2.31
C GLU A 148 -0.18 -26.95 -2.14
N ASP A 149 -0.44 -26.13 -1.13
CA ASP A 149 -1.79 -25.75 -0.73
C ASP A 149 -1.92 -24.25 -0.45
N GLU A 150 -3.12 -23.73 -0.66
CA GLU A 150 -3.49 -22.34 -0.44
C GLU A 150 -3.44 -21.94 1.04
N GLY A 151 -3.76 -22.85 1.96
CA GLY A 151 -3.65 -22.60 3.39
C GLY A 151 -2.19 -22.34 3.79
N GLN A 152 -1.27 -23.11 3.22
CA GLN A 152 0.16 -23.03 3.51
C GLN A 152 0.79 -21.78 2.89
N SER A 153 0.42 -21.43 1.66
CA SER A 153 0.84 -20.18 1.02
C SER A 153 0.33 -18.96 1.80
N SER A 154 -0.91 -18.99 2.29
CA SER A 154 -1.50 -17.93 3.12
C SER A 154 -0.73 -17.72 4.43
N MET A 155 -0.32 -18.81 5.09
CA MET A 155 0.50 -18.74 6.31
C MET A 155 1.86 -18.11 6.04
N ALA A 156 2.57 -18.58 5.00
CA ALA A 156 3.88 -18.04 4.63
C ALA A 156 3.78 -16.56 4.23
N MET A 157 2.75 -16.18 3.48
CA MET A 157 2.46 -14.80 3.11
C MET A 157 2.32 -13.93 4.36
N GLN A 158 1.44 -14.29 5.29
CA GLN A 158 1.21 -13.47 6.50
C GLN A 158 2.45 -13.36 7.39
N ALA A 159 3.25 -14.41 7.48
CA ALA A 159 4.44 -14.44 8.32
C ALA A 159 5.61 -13.64 7.72
N LEU A 160 5.75 -13.63 6.40
CA LEU A 160 6.83 -12.94 5.69
C LEU A 160 6.40 -11.59 5.08
N GLN A 161 5.14 -11.17 5.26
CA GLN A 161 4.63 -9.90 4.73
C GLN A 161 5.39 -8.73 5.35
N GLY A 162 6.00 -7.89 4.50
CA GLY A 162 6.79 -6.76 4.94
C GLY A 162 8.14 -7.14 5.54
N PHE A 163 8.56 -8.40 5.45
CA PHE A 163 9.87 -8.86 5.93
C PHE A 163 10.99 -8.12 5.18
N LYS A 164 11.90 -7.53 5.94
CA LYS A 164 12.98 -6.69 5.40
C LYS A 164 14.22 -7.54 5.20
N ILE A 165 14.40 -8.08 4.00
CA ILE A 165 15.66 -8.77 3.62
C ILE A 165 16.84 -7.81 3.75
N THR A 166 16.64 -6.56 3.31
CA THR A 166 17.53 -5.44 3.63
C THR A 166 16.75 -4.36 4.37
N PRO A 167 17.39 -3.52 5.20
CA PRO A 167 16.71 -2.49 6.00
C PRO A 167 15.85 -1.51 5.18
N GLN A 168 16.16 -1.40 3.88
CA GLN A 168 15.60 -0.44 2.95
C GLN A 168 14.41 -1.00 2.15
N ASN A 169 14.33 -2.33 1.97
CA ASN A 169 13.36 -2.96 1.08
C ASN A 169 12.51 -4.00 1.83
N PRO A 170 11.33 -3.62 2.35
CA PRO A 170 10.36 -4.60 2.87
C PRO A 170 9.76 -5.40 1.71
N MET A 171 9.88 -6.73 1.74
CA MET A 171 9.27 -7.58 0.72
C MET A 171 7.74 -7.49 0.78
N ILE A 172 7.10 -7.44 -0.37
CA ILE A 172 5.65 -7.41 -0.48
C ILE A 172 5.23 -8.74 -1.08
N ILE A 173 4.35 -9.47 -0.41
CA ILE A 173 3.83 -10.75 -0.88
C ILE A 173 2.34 -10.54 -1.22
N ASN A 174 1.92 -11.08 -2.36
CA ASN A 174 0.55 -11.10 -2.85
C ASN A 174 0.25 -12.49 -3.41
N PHE A 175 -1.02 -12.88 -3.51
CA PHE A 175 -1.38 -14.07 -4.28
C PHE A 175 -1.15 -13.83 -5.77
N ALA A 176 -0.57 -14.81 -6.45
CA ALA A 176 -0.43 -14.75 -7.90
C ALA A 176 -1.82 -14.79 -8.54
N LYS A 177 -1.99 -14.04 -9.64
CA LYS A 177 -3.21 -14.09 -10.42
C LYS A 177 -3.22 -15.40 -11.23
N LYS A 178 -4.35 -16.12 -11.19
CA LYS A 178 -4.60 -17.28 -12.07
C LYS A 178 -4.73 -16.82 -13.53
#